data_AF-A0A9Q2QNT7-F1
#
_entry.id   AF-A0A9Q2QNT7-F1
#
_cell.length_a   1.000
_cell.length_b   1.000
_cell.length_c   1.000
_cell.angle_alpha   90.00
_cell.angle_beta   90.00
_cell.angle_gamma   90.00
#
_symmetry.space_group_name_H-M   'P 1'
#
loop_
_entity.id
_entity.type
_entity.pdbx_description
1 polymer ?
#
loop_
_entity_poly.entity_id
_entity_poly.type
_entity_poly.pdbx_seq_one_letter_code
_entity_poly.pdbx_strand_id
1 'polypeptide(L)'
;MKRLSWILPLLFIVAATGLSFKNPSDVTTDISDQTFDFYQQLKPRATTAPHSVYIDFDAASAEKLGAWPWPRTIVADIVRRTIEAGAEAVILDLPLAHRDVTSPKQAIKTWGPLPNNPEFVSLNDTLALLPDHDDELADALNEGITIVSIVPGKSRGQDVLRRSTPIAQSGGNMLRHVPTFETRQPALDIFRNAAHGIGITLPPTAHNERVRSLPLLAALSGEVQPASALEAIRLSQKADGYNISLIEPVKAIALTKIPGI
;
A
#
# COMPACT_ATOMS: atom_id res chain seq x y z
N MET A 1 -5.10 59.65 -8.92
CA MET A 1 -5.45 58.34 -9.53
C MET A 1 -4.25 57.39 -9.72
N LYS A 2 -3.01 57.87 -9.99
CA LYS A 2 -1.83 57.01 -10.17
C LYS A 2 -1.43 56.14 -8.95
N ARG A 3 -1.61 56.64 -7.72
CA ARG A 3 -1.28 55.88 -6.49
C ARG A 3 -2.20 54.69 -6.24
N LEU A 4 -3.47 54.78 -6.64
CA LEU A 4 -4.45 53.70 -6.44
C LEU A 4 -4.18 52.50 -7.36
N SER A 5 -3.58 52.75 -8.53
CA SER A 5 -3.29 51.73 -9.53
C SER A 5 -2.22 50.72 -9.09
N TRP A 6 -1.34 51.06 -8.15
CA TRP A 6 -0.29 50.17 -7.65
C TRP A 6 -0.63 49.54 -6.29
N ILE A 7 -1.51 50.18 -5.52
CA ILE A 7 -1.97 49.67 -4.23
C ILE A 7 -2.77 48.38 -4.41
N LEU A 8 -3.62 48.31 -5.45
CA LEU A 8 -4.48 47.16 -5.70
C LEU A 8 -3.71 45.87 -6.06
N PRO A 9 -2.74 45.87 -7.00
CA PRO A 9 -1.93 44.68 -7.27
C PRO A 9 -1.00 44.33 -6.09
N LEU A 10 -0.46 45.33 -5.37
CA LEU A 10 0.36 45.07 -4.18
C LEU A 10 -0.47 44.39 -3.08
N LEU A 11 -1.69 44.87 -2.83
CA LEU A 11 -2.60 44.29 -1.85
C LEU A 11 -3.02 42.88 -2.26
N PHE A 12 -3.25 42.63 -3.55
CA PHE A 12 -3.51 41.29 -4.06
C PHE A 12 -2.33 40.34 -3.83
N ILE A 13 -1.09 40.77 -4.14
CA ILE A 13 0.12 39.96 -3.90
C ILE A 13 0.28 39.66 -2.42
N VAL A 14 0.12 40.66 -1.54
CA VAL A 14 0.23 40.47 -0.08
C VAL A 14 -0.86 39.52 0.43
N ALA A 15 -2.10 39.66 -0.06
CA ALA A 15 -3.20 38.77 0.31
C ALA A 15 -2.97 37.34 -0.19
N ALA A 16 -2.59 37.15 -1.45
CA ALA A 16 -2.29 35.84 -2.04
C ALA A 16 -1.11 35.16 -1.35
N THR A 17 -0.05 35.93 -1.04
CA THR A 17 1.11 35.46 -0.28
C THR A 17 0.71 35.05 1.13
N GLY A 18 -0.08 35.88 1.82
CA GLY A 18 -0.61 35.56 3.15
C GLY A 18 -1.49 34.31 3.15
N LEU A 19 -2.32 34.12 2.12
CA LEU A 19 -3.14 32.93 1.92
C LEU A 19 -2.26 31.69 1.68
N SER A 20 -1.19 31.81 0.89
CA SER A 20 -0.25 30.72 0.61
C SER A 20 0.56 30.29 1.83
N PHE A 21 0.96 31.21 2.71
CA PHE A 21 1.75 30.85 3.90
C PHE A 21 0.92 30.20 5.00
N LYS A 22 -0.33 30.63 5.17
CA LYS A 22 -1.21 30.12 6.24
C LYS A 22 -2.07 28.95 5.77
N ASN A 23 -2.31 28.84 4.45
CA ASN A 23 -3.21 27.89 3.80
C ASN A 23 -4.48 27.61 4.64
N PRO A 24 -5.27 28.65 4.99
CA PRO A 24 -6.45 28.45 5.81
C PRO A 24 -7.40 27.50 5.09
N SER A 25 -7.86 26.46 5.79
CA SER A 25 -8.78 25.44 5.27
C SER A 25 -8.34 24.81 3.93
N ASP A 26 -7.03 24.63 3.71
CA ASP A 26 -6.44 23.97 2.54
C ASP A 26 -6.78 24.58 1.16
N VAL A 27 -7.27 25.83 1.12
CA VAL A 27 -7.76 26.49 -0.10
C VAL A 27 -6.72 26.52 -1.22
N THR A 28 -5.44 26.74 -0.90
CA THR A 28 -4.40 26.77 -1.94
C THR A 28 -4.11 25.38 -2.49
N THR A 29 -4.25 24.36 -1.66
CA THR A 29 -4.12 22.95 -2.06
C THR A 29 -5.26 22.58 -3.00
N ASP A 30 -6.50 22.94 -2.65
CA ASP A 30 -7.68 22.64 -3.46
C ASP A 30 -7.61 23.28 -4.87
N ILE A 31 -7.20 24.55 -4.95
CA ILE A 31 -7.03 25.23 -6.24
C ILE A 31 -5.93 24.55 -7.07
N SER A 32 -4.82 24.15 -6.45
CA SER A 32 -3.75 23.43 -7.12
C SER A 32 -4.23 22.07 -7.64
N ASP A 33 -4.95 21.32 -6.81
CA ASP A 33 -5.50 20.01 -7.15
C ASP A 33 -6.52 20.09 -8.30
N GLN A 34 -7.42 21.07 -8.27
CA GLN A 34 -8.38 21.30 -9.36
C GLN A 34 -7.68 21.70 -10.66
N THR A 35 -6.67 22.57 -10.57
CA THR A 35 -5.87 23.00 -11.72
C THR A 35 -5.11 21.82 -12.32
N PHE A 36 -4.50 20.98 -11.47
CA PHE A 36 -3.83 19.76 -11.87
C PHE A 36 -4.80 18.81 -12.58
N ASP A 37 -5.96 18.53 -11.98
CA ASP A 37 -6.98 17.66 -12.56
C ASP A 37 -7.46 18.19 -13.94
N PHE A 38 -7.64 19.50 -14.08
CA PHE A 38 -8.01 20.13 -15.33
C PHE A 38 -6.93 19.94 -16.41
N TYR A 39 -5.64 20.13 -16.06
CA TYR A 39 -4.55 19.85 -16.99
C TYR A 39 -4.49 18.38 -17.40
N GLN A 40 -4.72 17.46 -16.47
CA GLN A 40 -4.75 16.02 -16.76
C GLN A 40 -5.90 15.63 -17.70
N GLN A 41 -7.03 16.34 -17.65
CA GLN A 41 -8.14 16.15 -18.60
C GLN A 41 -7.85 16.76 -19.98
N LEU A 42 -7.26 17.95 -20.02
CA LEU A 42 -6.93 18.64 -21.28
C LEU A 42 -5.80 17.96 -22.05
N LYS A 43 -4.78 17.49 -21.34
CA LYS A 43 -3.60 16.87 -21.93
C LYS A 43 -3.21 15.62 -21.13
N PRO A 44 -4.01 14.54 -21.23
CA PRO A 44 -3.70 13.30 -20.55
C PRO A 44 -2.32 12.78 -20.97
N ARG A 45 -1.59 12.22 -20.00
CA ARG A 45 -0.28 11.63 -20.26
C ARG A 45 -0.42 10.53 -21.32
N ALA A 46 0.41 10.58 -22.36
CA ALA A 46 0.44 9.52 -23.37
C ALA A 46 0.77 8.18 -22.70
N THR A 47 -0.05 7.17 -22.95
CA THR A 47 0.14 5.82 -22.43
C THR A 47 1.29 5.17 -23.18
N THR A 48 2.49 5.18 -22.60
CA THR A 48 3.57 4.25 -22.99
C THR A 48 3.26 2.86 -22.44
N ALA A 49 4.03 1.83 -22.85
CA ALA A 49 3.90 0.48 -22.28
C ALA A 49 3.80 0.57 -20.74
N PRO A 50 2.80 -0.08 -20.12
CA PRO A 50 2.51 0.13 -18.72
C PRO A 50 3.68 -0.38 -17.86
N HIS A 51 4.31 0.52 -17.11
CA HIS A 51 5.30 0.16 -16.09
C HIS A 51 4.67 -0.54 -14.87
N SER A 52 3.34 -0.55 -14.79
CA SER A 52 2.56 -1.18 -13.74
C SER A 52 1.19 -1.58 -14.29
N VAL A 53 0.72 -2.77 -13.93
CA VAL A 53 -0.63 -3.26 -14.26
C VAL A 53 -1.40 -3.42 -12.96
N TYR A 54 -2.64 -2.93 -12.93
CA TYR A 54 -3.56 -3.13 -11.81
C TYR A 54 -4.59 -4.18 -12.21
N ILE A 55 -4.71 -5.24 -11.42
CA ILE A 55 -5.68 -6.32 -11.62
C ILE A 55 -6.76 -6.14 -10.56
N ASP A 56 -7.92 -5.67 -10.98
CA ASP A 56 -9.08 -5.47 -10.11
C ASP A 56 -10.02 -6.68 -10.17
N PHE A 57 -10.74 -6.93 -9.08
CA PHE A 57 -11.74 -7.99 -8.97
C PHE A 57 -13.13 -7.38 -9.02
N ASP A 58 -13.70 -7.37 -10.22
CA ASP A 58 -15.00 -6.77 -10.49
C ASP A 58 -16.15 -7.81 -10.51
N ALA A 59 -17.38 -7.32 -10.69
CA ALA A 59 -18.56 -8.15 -10.80
C ALA A 59 -18.48 -9.14 -11.98
N ALA A 60 -17.88 -8.73 -13.11
CA ALA A 60 -17.72 -9.61 -14.27
C ALA A 60 -16.77 -10.78 -13.97
N SER A 61 -15.74 -10.55 -13.16
CA SER A 61 -14.84 -11.60 -12.68
C SER A 61 -15.55 -12.53 -11.71
N ALA A 62 -16.37 -11.99 -10.80
CA ALA A 62 -17.18 -12.80 -9.87
C ALA A 62 -18.25 -13.64 -10.59
N GLU A 63 -18.84 -13.15 -11.68
CA GLU A 63 -19.76 -13.95 -12.51
C GLU A 63 -19.07 -15.15 -13.15
N LYS A 64 -17.78 -15.02 -13.52
CA LYS A 64 -17.00 -16.08 -14.17
C LYS A 64 -16.40 -17.08 -13.18
N LEU A 65 -15.88 -16.59 -12.06
CA LEU A 65 -15.10 -17.38 -11.10
C LEU A 65 -15.90 -17.76 -9.84
N GLY A 66 -17.10 -17.23 -9.70
CA GLY A 66 -17.96 -17.41 -8.53
C GLY A 66 -17.86 -16.23 -7.55
N ALA A 67 -18.69 -16.29 -6.51
CA ALA A 67 -18.77 -15.22 -5.51
C ALA A 67 -17.44 -15.06 -4.76
N TRP A 68 -17.05 -13.81 -4.55
CA TRP A 68 -15.95 -13.45 -3.66
C TRP A 68 -16.34 -13.69 -2.19
N PRO A 69 -15.44 -14.11 -1.28
CA PRO A 69 -14.01 -14.38 -1.49
C PRO A 69 -13.72 -15.70 -2.20
N TRP A 70 -12.76 -15.68 -3.12
CA TRP A 70 -12.33 -16.86 -3.86
C TRP A 70 -11.38 -17.76 -3.06
N PRO A 71 -11.34 -19.07 -3.36
CA PRO A 71 -10.30 -19.97 -2.88
C PRO A 71 -8.89 -19.46 -3.22
N ARG A 72 -7.93 -19.72 -2.33
CA ARG A 72 -6.52 -19.30 -2.53
C ARG A 72 -5.87 -19.96 -3.72
N THR A 73 -6.39 -21.08 -4.21
CA THR A 73 -5.97 -21.72 -5.46
C THR A 73 -6.20 -20.82 -6.68
N ILE A 74 -7.31 -20.08 -6.73
CA ILE A 74 -7.59 -19.11 -7.80
C ILE A 74 -6.60 -17.93 -7.71
N VAL A 75 -6.35 -17.43 -6.49
CA VAL A 75 -5.38 -16.35 -6.27
C VAL A 75 -3.97 -16.82 -6.67
N ALA A 76 -3.61 -18.06 -6.35
CA ALA A 76 -2.34 -18.67 -6.73
C ALA A 76 -2.17 -18.72 -8.26
N ASP A 77 -3.21 -19.15 -9.00
CA ASP A 77 -3.19 -19.16 -10.48
C ASP A 77 -3.02 -17.75 -11.06
N ILE A 78 -3.69 -16.73 -10.49
CA ILE A 78 -3.53 -15.34 -10.91
C ILE A 78 -2.08 -14.87 -10.68
N VAL A 79 -1.48 -15.19 -9.52
CA VAL A 79 -0.10 -14.83 -9.22
C VAL A 79 0.86 -15.48 -10.23
N ARG A 80 0.73 -16.78 -10.47
CA ARG A 80 1.58 -17.51 -11.44
C ARG A 80 1.47 -16.92 -12.84
N ARG A 81 0.27 -16.71 -13.34
CA ARG A 81 0.05 -16.12 -14.67
C ARG A 81 0.61 -14.71 -14.79
N THR A 82 0.56 -13.94 -13.71
CA THR A 82 1.13 -12.58 -13.67
C THR A 82 2.67 -12.64 -13.76
N ILE A 83 3.29 -13.59 -13.05
CA ILE A 83 4.73 -13.83 -13.14
C ILE A 83 5.13 -14.33 -14.53
N GLU A 84 4.40 -15.32 -15.08
CA GLU A 84 4.62 -15.87 -16.42
C GLU A 84 4.45 -14.81 -17.53
N ALA A 85 3.57 -13.82 -17.32
CA ALA A 85 3.41 -12.69 -18.23
C ALA A 85 4.58 -11.68 -18.19
N GLY A 86 5.57 -11.89 -17.33
CA GLY A 86 6.80 -11.10 -17.26
C GLY A 86 6.78 -9.98 -16.22
N ALA A 87 5.92 -10.06 -15.21
CA ALA A 87 5.93 -9.07 -14.12
C ALA A 87 7.24 -9.15 -13.31
N GLU A 88 7.92 -8.01 -13.14
CA GLU A 88 9.14 -7.93 -12.32
C GLU A 88 8.86 -8.06 -10.83
N ALA A 89 7.69 -7.62 -10.37
CA ALA A 89 7.23 -7.75 -9.00
C ALA A 89 5.69 -7.77 -8.95
N VAL A 90 5.12 -8.55 -8.02
CA VAL A 90 3.67 -8.66 -7.82
C VAL A 90 3.32 -8.23 -6.40
N ILE A 91 2.50 -7.18 -6.29
CA ILE A 91 1.96 -6.72 -5.00
C ILE A 91 0.59 -7.37 -4.79
N LEU A 92 0.43 -8.09 -3.68
CA LEU A 92 -0.86 -8.59 -3.25
C LEU A 92 -1.50 -7.57 -2.32
N ASP A 93 -2.41 -6.77 -2.87
CA ASP A 93 -3.30 -5.92 -2.08
C ASP A 93 -4.54 -6.71 -1.60
N LEU A 94 -4.28 -7.73 -0.78
CA LEU A 94 -5.29 -8.65 -0.29
C LEU A 94 -5.01 -8.96 1.18
N PRO A 95 -5.96 -8.74 2.12
CA PRO A 95 -5.77 -9.16 3.50
C PRO A 95 -5.68 -10.69 3.59
N LEU A 96 -4.47 -11.19 3.84
CA LEU A 96 -4.18 -12.61 4.02
C LEU A 96 -4.09 -13.00 5.51
N ALA A 97 -4.88 -12.35 6.36
CA ALA A 97 -4.79 -12.48 7.82
C ALA A 97 -5.44 -13.75 8.41
N HIS A 98 -6.27 -14.42 7.61
CA HIS A 98 -7.04 -15.59 8.02
C HIS A 98 -6.84 -16.73 7.03
N ARG A 99 -7.00 -17.95 7.55
CA ARG A 99 -6.96 -19.19 6.78
C ARG A 99 -8.09 -19.21 5.75
N ASP A 100 -7.83 -19.81 4.60
CA ASP A 100 -8.87 -20.03 3.60
C ASP A 100 -9.92 -21.01 4.12
N VAL A 101 -11.14 -20.53 4.34
CA VAL A 101 -12.28 -21.35 4.80
C VAL A 101 -12.74 -22.37 3.75
N THR A 102 -12.35 -22.19 2.49
CA THR A 102 -12.63 -23.15 1.40
C THR A 102 -11.59 -24.27 1.33
N SER A 103 -10.44 -24.13 2.00
CA SER A 103 -9.40 -25.17 2.06
C SER A 103 -9.95 -26.43 2.76
N PRO A 104 -9.63 -27.65 2.30
CA PRO A 104 -10.22 -28.89 2.81
C PRO A 104 -10.19 -29.01 4.34
N LYS A 105 -9.04 -28.70 4.97
CA LYS A 105 -8.85 -28.77 6.42
C LYS A 105 -9.68 -27.74 7.20
N GLN A 106 -10.03 -26.61 6.59
CA GLN A 106 -10.87 -25.58 7.23
C GLN A 106 -12.35 -25.83 6.96
N ALA A 107 -12.70 -26.26 5.74
CA ALA A 107 -14.07 -26.57 5.35
C ALA A 107 -14.71 -27.63 6.26
N ILE A 108 -13.96 -28.69 6.61
CA ILE A 108 -14.42 -29.71 7.57
C ILE A 108 -14.78 -29.11 8.93
N LYS A 109 -13.99 -28.15 9.43
CA LYS A 109 -14.27 -27.49 10.71
C LYS A 109 -15.54 -26.65 10.64
N THR A 110 -15.81 -26.04 9.48
CA THR A 110 -17.01 -25.24 9.24
C THR A 110 -18.27 -26.10 9.07
N TRP A 111 -18.16 -27.29 8.48
CA TRP A 111 -19.30 -28.19 8.26
C TRP A 111 -19.66 -29.04 9.48
N GLY A 112 -18.83 -29.05 10.52
CA GLY A 112 -19.03 -29.89 11.70
C GLY A 112 -20.11 -29.40 12.70
N PRO A 113 -20.60 -30.27 13.59
CA PRO A 113 -20.28 -31.71 13.66
C PRO A 113 -21.04 -32.52 12.60
N LEU A 114 -20.31 -33.39 11.89
CA LEU A 114 -20.91 -34.32 10.94
C LEU A 114 -21.70 -35.41 11.70
N PRO A 115 -22.77 -35.98 11.10
CA PRO A 115 -23.50 -37.09 11.71
C PRO A 115 -22.56 -38.27 12.03
N ASN A 116 -22.77 -38.93 13.17
CA ASN A 116 -21.99 -40.10 13.59
C ASN A 116 -22.38 -41.35 12.78
N ASN A 117 -21.98 -41.37 11.51
CA ASN A 117 -22.12 -42.49 10.58
C ASN A 117 -20.72 -42.80 10.01
N PRO A 118 -20.33 -44.10 9.93
CA PRO A 118 -19.04 -44.55 9.38
C PRO A 118 -18.63 -43.89 8.05
N GLU A 119 -19.59 -43.58 7.17
CA GLU A 119 -19.33 -42.92 5.89
C GLU A 119 -18.74 -41.50 6.07
N PHE A 120 -19.26 -40.70 7.00
CA PHE A 120 -18.78 -39.34 7.25
C PHE A 120 -17.44 -39.30 8.01
N VAL A 121 -17.12 -40.35 8.78
CA VAL A 121 -15.79 -40.50 9.40
C VAL A 121 -14.72 -40.69 8.32
N SER A 122 -14.98 -41.56 7.34
CA SER A 122 -14.06 -41.79 6.22
C SER A 122 -13.84 -40.55 5.32
N LEU A 123 -14.85 -39.68 5.24
CA LEU A 123 -14.75 -38.42 4.50
C LEU A 123 -13.73 -37.47 5.13
N ASN A 124 -13.69 -37.37 6.46
CA ASN A 124 -12.72 -36.52 7.16
C ASN A 124 -11.28 -36.94 6.86
N ASP A 125 -11.00 -38.24 6.94
CA ASP A 125 -9.67 -38.79 6.67
C ASP A 125 -9.26 -38.59 5.20
N THR A 126 -10.21 -38.72 4.28
CA THR A 126 -9.97 -38.50 2.85
C THR A 126 -9.71 -37.03 2.51
N LEU A 127 -10.52 -36.11 3.05
CA LEU A 127 -10.36 -34.68 2.81
C LEU A 127 -9.07 -34.12 3.44
N ALA A 128 -8.58 -34.73 4.54
CA ALA A 128 -7.31 -34.36 5.15
C ALA A 128 -6.09 -34.65 4.25
N LEU A 129 -6.23 -35.52 3.24
CA LEU A 129 -5.19 -35.83 2.26
C LEU A 129 -5.13 -34.84 1.09
N LEU A 130 -6.16 -34.00 0.92
CA LEU A 130 -6.18 -33.01 -0.16
C LEU A 130 -5.21 -31.86 0.15
N PRO A 131 -4.61 -31.24 -0.90
CA PRO A 131 -3.75 -30.07 -0.74
C PRO A 131 -4.44 -28.93 0.00
N ASP A 132 -3.67 -28.19 0.81
CA ASP A 132 -4.17 -26.98 1.48
C ASP A 132 -4.06 -25.79 0.52
N HIS A 133 -5.15 -25.05 0.34
CA HIS A 133 -5.15 -23.91 -0.56
C HIS A 133 -4.18 -22.79 -0.11
N ASP A 134 -3.95 -22.62 1.19
CA ASP A 134 -2.97 -21.64 1.68
C ASP A 134 -1.54 -22.07 1.33
N ASP A 135 -1.26 -23.39 1.31
CA ASP A 135 0.04 -23.93 0.90
C ASP A 135 0.25 -23.68 -0.61
N GLU A 136 -0.77 -23.90 -1.45
CA GLU A 136 -0.69 -23.64 -2.89
C GLU A 136 -0.42 -22.16 -3.23
N LEU A 137 -1.03 -21.23 -2.49
CA LEU A 137 -0.73 -19.81 -2.66
C LEU A 137 0.67 -19.48 -2.14
N ALA A 138 1.09 -20.05 -1.01
CA ALA A 138 2.44 -19.84 -0.51
C ALA A 138 3.50 -20.29 -1.53
N ASP A 139 3.29 -21.44 -2.18
CA ASP A 139 4.16 -21.92 -3.25
C ASP A 139 4.19 -20.91 -4.42
N ALA A 140 3.03 -20.45 -4.89
CA ALA A 140 2.94 -19.46 -5.95
C ALA A 140 3.64 -18.13 -5.62
N LEU A 141 3.59 -17.69 -4.36
CA LEU A 141 4.29 -16.48 -3.91
C LEU A 141 5.81 -16.62 -3.99
N ASN A 142 6.34 -17.83 -3.88
CA ASN A 142 7.78 -18.11 -3.90
C ASN A 142 8.34 -18.25 -5.34
N GLU A 143 7.47 -18.35 -6.35
CA GLU A 143 7.87 -18.52 -7.76
C GLU A 143 8.37 -17.23 -8.42
N GLY A 144 8.16 -16.07 -7.80
CA GLY A 144 8.61 -14.77 -8.29
C GLY A 144 8.68 -13.71 -7.20
N ILE A 145 9.11 -12.50 -7.53
CA ILE A 145 9.19 -11.40 -6.57
C ILE A 145 7.76 -10.99 -6.19
N THR A 146 7.34 -11.39 -4.99
CA THR A 146 6.01 -11.08 -4.47
C THR A 146 6.07 -10.30 -3.17
N ILE A 147 5.10 -9.41 -2.98
CA ILE A 147 4.97 -8.56 -1.80
C ILE A 147 3.59 -8.80 -1.20
N VAL A 148 3.56 -9.25 0.05
CA VAL A 148 2.32 -9.37 0.83
C VAL A 148 2.13 -8.14 1.70
N SER A 149 0.87 -7.75 1.89
CA SER A 149 0.56 -6.48 2.54
C SER A 149 0.10 -6.64 3.99
N ILE A 150 0.51 -5.69 4.83
CA ILE A 150 -0.01 -5.46 6.19
C ILE A 150 -1.09 -4.39 6.09
N VAL A 151 -2.23 -4.62 6.74
CA VAL A 151 -3.33 -3.66 6.79
C VAL A 151 -3.26 -2.83 8.08
N PRO A 152 -3.03 -1.51 8.01
CA PRO A 152 -3.02 -0.65 9.20
C PRO A 152 -4.42 -0.46 9.78
N GLY A 153 -4.51 -0.21 11.09
CA GLY A 153 -5.75 0.20 11.77
C GLY A 153 -6.77 -0.92 12.06
N LYS A 154 -6.56 -2.16 11.56
CA LYS A 154 -7.59 -3.21 11.55
C LYS A 154 -7.43 -4.36 12.56
N SER A 155 -6.58 -4.27 13.59
CA SER A 155 -6.44 -5.38 14.57
C SER A 155 -6.13 -4.98 16.01
N ARG A 156 -6.11 -5.97 16.91
CA ARG A 156 -5.73 -5.87 18.32
C ARG A 156 -4.75 -6.99 18.63
N GLY A 157 -3.46 -6.77 18.42
CA GLY A 157 -2.41 -7.75 18.71
C GLY A 157 -1.02 -7.23 18.39
N GLN A 158 -0.08 -7.41 19.33
CA GLN A 158 1.35 -7.20 19.08
C GLN A 158 1.88 -8.42 18.36
N ASP A 159 1.87 -8.38 17.03
CA ASP A 159 2.68 -9.32 16.27
C ASP A 159 3.98 -8.63 15.87
N VAL A 160 5.12 -9.23 16.18
CA VAL A 160 6.46 -8.72 15.87
C VAL A 160 6.76 -9.07 14.42
N LEU A 161 7.01 -8.07 13.57
CA LEU A 161 7.44 -8.33 12.20
C LEU A 161 8.79 -9.05 12.22
N ARG A 162 8.81 -10.35 11.90
CA ARG A 162 10.02 -11.16 11.85
C ARG A 162 11.04 -10.68 10.81
N ARG A 163 10.60 -10.00 9.75
CA ARG A 163 11.42 -9.42 8.69
C ARG A 163 10.95 -8.00 8.42
N SER A 164 11.61 -7.02 9.01
CA SER A 164 11.48 -5.63 8.62
C SER A 164 12.57 -5.31 7.59
N THR A 165 12.21 -4.62 6.52
CA THR A 165 13.19 -4.12 5.55
C THR A 165 14.12 -3.12 6.26
N PRO A 166 15.46 -3.22 6.10
CA PRO A 166 16.38 -2.28 6.71
C PRO A 166 16.13 -0.85 6.24
N ILE A 167 15.99 0.08 7.18
CA ILE A 167 15.81 1.50 6.92
C ILE A 167 16.82 2.29 7.76
N ALA A 168 17.77 2.94 7.09
CA ALA A 168 18.63 3.94 7.71
C ALA A 168 17.97 5.31 7.63
N GLN A 169 17.89 6.01 8.77
CA GLN A 169 17.23 7.32 8.89
C GLN A 169 18.22 8.40 9.29
N SER A 170 18.09 9.59 8.70
CA SER A 170 18.87 10.78 9.04
C SER A 170 18.01 12.05 8.99
N GLY A 171 18.46 13.14 9.61
CA GLY A 171 17.86 14.48 9.43
C GLY A 171 16.66 14.81 10.32
N GLY A 172 16.30 13.97 11.30
CA GLY A 172 15.29 14.28 12.33
C GLY A 172 14.40 13.10 12.68
N ASN A 173 13.27 13.37 13.35
CA ASN A 173 12.31 12.33 13.74
C ASN A 173 11.27 12.09 12.63
N MET A 174 11.41 10.97 11.92
CA MET A 174 10.53 10.59 10.81
C MET A 174 9.08 10.33 11.23
N LEU A 175 8.86 9.89 12.48
CA LEU A 175 7.52 9.58 13.00
C LEU A 175 6.59 10.80 13.01
N ARG A 176 7.13 12.03 12.92
CA ARG A 176 6.35 13.27 12.82
C ARG A 176 5.90 13.59 11.40
N HIS A 177 6.40 12.87 10.40
CA HIS A 177 6.27 13.19 8.97
C HIS A 177 5.64 12.05 8.16
N VAL A 178 5.29 10.93 8.81
CA VAL A 178 4.62 9.79 8.19
C VAL A 178 3.33 9.47 8.94
N PRO A 179 2.30 8.91 8.27
CA PRO A 179 1.11 8.43 8.96
C PRO A 179 1.48 7.39 10.02
N THR A 180 0.91 7.52 11.20
CA THR A 180 1.15 6.61 12.33
C THR A 180 -0.10 5.76 12.60
N PHE A 181 0.11 4.47 12.80
CA PHE A 181 -0.95 3.54 13.18
C PHE A 181 -0.51 2.71 14.37
N GLU A 182 -1.34 2.70 15.41
CA GLU A 182 -1.09 1.91 16.61
C GLU A 182 -1.31 0.42 16.36
N THR A 183 -2.25 0.09 15.48
CA THR A 183 -2.69 -1.27 15.21
C THR A 183 -2.41 -1.69 13.77
N ARG A 184 -2.20 -3.00 13.59
CA ARG A 184 -1.91 -3.61 12.29
C ARG A 184 -2.48 -5.03 12.20
N GLN A 185 -2.90 -5.43 11.01
CA GLN A 185 -3.30 -6.80 10.70
C GLN A 185 -2.32 -7.38 9.67
N PRO A 186 -1.35 -8.22 10.12
CA PRO A 186 -0.42 -8.86 9.19
C PRO A 186 -1.08 -10.00 8.43
N ALA A 187 -0.48 -10.37 7.29
CA ALA A 187 -0.73 -11.65 6.65
C ALA A 187 -0.28 -12.82 7.55
N LEU A 188 -0.86 -14.00 7.36
CA LEU A 188 -0.42 -15.23 8.03
C LEU A 188 1.07 -15.50 7.79
N ASP A 189 1.72 -16.13 8.77
CA ASP A 189 3.15 -16.46 8.71
C ASP A 189 3.56 -17.23 7.46
N ILE A 190 2.70 -18.13 6.98
CA ILE A 190 2.97 -18.91 5.78
C ILE A 190 3.22 -18.01 4.56
N PHE A 191 2.40 -16.97 4.39
CA PHE A 191 2.53 -16.03 3.27
C PHE A 191 3.68 -15.05 3.48
N ARG A 192 3.87 -14.55 4.71
CA ARG A 192 5.00 -13.67 5.04
C ARG A 192 6.34 -14.36 4.85
N ASN A 193 6.39 -15.68 5.06
CA ASN A 193 7.62 -16.44 4.92
C ASN A 193 7.92 -16.82 3.47
N ALA A 194 6.88 -17.04 2.66
CA ALA A 194 6.99 -17.38 1.26
C ALA A 194 7.21 -16.15 0.34
N ALA A 195 6.66 -14.99 0.69
CA ALA A 195 6.84 -13.77 -0.07
C ALA A 195 8.25 -13.20 0.06
N HIS A 196 8.67 -12.44 -0.95
CA HIS A 196 9.99 -11.80 -1.01
C HIS A 196 10.03 -10.46 -0.25
N GLY A 197 8.87 -9.80 -0.12
CA GLY A 197 8.72 -8.53 0.58
C GLY A 197 7.45 -8.47 1.42
N ILE A 198 7.47 -7.60 2.41
CA ILE A 198 6.30 -7.25 3.21
C ILE A 198 6.14 -5.73 3.13
N GLY A 199 4.99 -5.27 2.67
CA GLY A 199 4.67 -3.85 2.55
C GLY A 199 3.41 -3.48 3.32
N ILE A 200 3.14 -2.19 3.43
CA ILE A 200 1.87 -1.69 3.99
C ILE A 200 0.91 -1.32 2.85
N THR A 201 -0.32 -1.84 2.92
CA THR A 201 -1.44 -1.28 2.16
C THR A 201 -1.89 -0.02 2.86
N LEU A 202 -1.57 1.12 2.30
CA LEU A 202 -1.91 2.40 2.90
C LEU A 202 -3.27 2.86 2.40
N PRO A 203 -4.17 3.30 3.31
CA PRO A 203 -5.41 3.93 2.87
C PRO A 203 -5.05 5.20 2.08
N PRO A 204 -5.79 5.49 1.00
CA PRO A 204 -5.57 6.72 0.25
C PRO A 204 -5.76 7.93 1.16
N THR A 205 -4.79 8.83 1.16
CA THR A 205 -4.96 10.17 1.73
C THR A 205 -5.71 11.00 0.72
N ALA A 206 -7.00 11.20 0.95
CA ALA A 206 -7.85 11.98 0.06
C ALA A 206 -8.60 13.05 0.87
N HIS A 207 -8.49 14.31 0.45
CA HIS A 207 -9.33 15.41 0.96
C HIS A 207 -10.74 15.38 0.36
N ASN A 208 -10.94 14.62 -0.73
CA ASN A 208 -12.21 14.40 -1.44
C ASN A 208 -12.26 12.96 -1.99
N GLU A 209 -13.23 12.63 -2.84
CA GLU A 209 -13.36 11.29 -3.44
C GLU A 209 -12.20 10.91 -4.40
N ARG A 210 -11.31 11.85 -4.77
CA ARG A 210 -10.17 11.57 -5.66
C ARG A 210 -8.90 11.36 -4.87
N VAL A 211 -8.25 10.23 -5.14
CA VAL A 211 -6.92 9.91 -4.63
C VAL A 211 -5.86 10.59 -5.50
N ARG A 212 -5.08 11.51 -4.93
CA ARG A 212 -3.98 12.21 -5.64
C ARG A 212 -2.60 11.85 -5.13
N SER A 213 -2.51 11.29 -3.93
CA SER A 213 -1.26 10.86 -3.33
C SER A 213 -1.46 9.60 -2.50
N LEU A 214 -0.40 8.80 -2.43
CA LEU A 214 -0.28 7.67 -1.53
C LEU A 214 1.01 7.85 -0.73
N PRO A 215 1.00 7.65 0.59
CA PRO A 215 2.24 7.69 1.35
C PRO A 215 3.15 6.53 0.92
N LEU A 216 4.46 6.77 0.92
CA LEU A 216 5.46 5.74 0.60
C LEU A 216 5.99 5.03 1.85
N LEU A 217 5.75 5.63 3.01
CA LEU A 217 6.20 5.18 4.32
C LEU A 217 5.06 5.40 5.31
N ALA A 218 4.98 4.53 6.31
CA ALA A 218 4.13 4.74 7.48
C ALA A 218 4.81 4.14 8.71
N ALA A 219 4.43 4.63 9.88
CA ALA A 219 4.86 4.06 11.14
C ALA A 219 3.79 3.12 11.69
N LEU A 220 4.16 1.87 11.94
CA LEU A 220 3.31 0.89 12.63
C LEU A 220 3.91 0.64 14.01
N SER A 221 3.16 0.98 15.07
CA SER A 221 3.61 0.82 16.46
C SER A 221 4.99 1.45 16.72
N GLY A 222 5.25 2.62 16.12
CA GLY A 222 6.52 3.36 16.26
C GLY A 222 7.65 2.93 15.32
N GLU A 223 7.47 1.89 14.51
CA GLU A 223 8.45 1.45 13.52
C GLU A 223 8.08 1.93 12.11
N VAL A 224 9.01 2.63 11.45
CA VAL A 224 8.84 3.05 10.05
C VAL A 224 8.95 1.83 9.14
N GLN A 225 8.02 1.72 8.20
CA GLN A 225 7.88 0.61 7.26
C GLN A 225 7.52 1.15 5.86
N PRO A 226 7.96 0.48 4.78
CA PRO A 226 7.64 0.87 3.42
C PRO A 226 6.20 0.52 3.04
N ALA A 227 5.59 1.35 2.21
CA ALA A 227 4.39 0.98 1.46
C ALA A 227 4.70 -0.18 0.50
N SER A 228 3.70 -1.02 0.18
CA SER A 228 3.90 -2.15 -0.74
C SER A 228 4.45 -1.73 -2.11
N ALA A 229 4.08 -0.54 -2.60
CA ALA A 229 4.63 0.02 -3.83
C ALA A 229 6.13 0.32 -3.73
N LEU A 230 6.58 0.91 -2.61
CA LEU A 230 8.00 1.19 -2.40
C LEU A 230 8.81 -0.10 -2.27
N GLU A 231 8.22 -1.12 -1.63
CA GLU A 231 8.83 -2.44 -1.48
C GLU A 231 9.01 -3.19 -2.80
N ALA A 232 8.04 -3.08 -3.71
CA ALA A 232 8.19 -3.60 -5.07
C ALA A 232 9.34 -2.91 -5.83
N ILE A 233 9.50 -1.60 -5.67
CA ILE A 233 10.62 -0.86 -6.28
C ILE A 233 11.97 -1.32 -5.71
N ARG A 234 12.08 -1.50 -4.39
CA ARG A 234 13.31 -2.00 -3.77
C ARG A 234 13.70 -3.36 -4.31
N LEU A 235 12.75 -4.29 -4.37
CA LEU A 235 13.01 -5.65 -4.79
C LEU A 235 13.31 -5.76 -6.29
N SER A 236 12.58 -5.03 -7.15
CA SER A 236 12.88 -4.97 -8.59
C SER A 236 14.28 -4.39 -8.86
N GLN A 237 14.73 -3.42 -8.05
CA GLN A 237 16.08 -2.87 -8.12
C GLN A 237 17.15 -3.74 -7.44
N LYS A 238 16.78 -4.87 -6.82
CA LYS A 238 17.67 -5.74 -6.03
C LYS A 238 18.40 -4.98 -4.91
N ALA A 239 17.74 -3.99 -4.32
CA ALA A 239 18.29 -3.21 -3.21
C ALA A 239 18.06 -3.90 -1.87
N ASP A 240 19.02 -3.81 -0.95
CA ASP A 240 18.95 -4.47 0.36
C ASP A 240 18.15 -3.70 1.41
N GLY A 241 17.90 -2.41 1.20
CA GLY A 241 17.20 -1.55 2.15
C GLY A 241 17.07 -0.10 1.65
N TYR A 242 16.68 0.79 2.56
CA TYR A 242 16.44 2.21 2.26
C TYR A 242 17.37 3.13 3.06
N ASN A 243 17.86 4.18 2.41
CA ASN A 243 18.43 5.35 3.08
C ASN A 243 17.45 6.51 2.94
N ILE A 244 16.92 6.98 4.06
CA ILE A 244 15.95 8.07 4.08
C ILE A 244 16.52 9.24 4.87
N SER A 245 16.48 10.42 4.26
CA SER A 245 16.92 11.66 4.89
C SER A 245 15.76 12.63 4.97
N LEU A 246 15.39 13.02 6.19
CA LEU A 246 14.45 14.11 6.41
C LEU A 246 15.20 15.43 6.25
N ILE A 247 14.86 16.18 5.22
CA ILE A 247 15.38 17.52 5.01
C ILE A 247 14.35 18.48 5.60
N GLU A 248 14.47 18.82 6.88
CA GLU A 248 13.71 19.96 7.40
C GLU A 248 14.20 21.22 6.68
N PRO A 249 13.31 22.00 6.04
CA PRO A 249 13.72 23.24 5.41
C PRO A 249 14.33 24.12 6.50
N VAL A 250 15.60 24.47 6.32
CA VAL A 250 16.26 25.45 7.18
C VAL A 250 15.39 26.71 7.11
N LYS A 251 14.64 27.02 8.18
CA LYS A 251 13.94 28.31 8.36
C LYS A 251 14.95 29.45 8.59
N ALA A 252 16.08 29.43 7.88
CA ALA A 252 17.03 30.52 7.86
C ALA A 252 17.16 31.00 6.43
N ILE A 253 16.67 32.21 6.19
CA ILE A 253 17.37 33.10 5.27
C ILE A 253 18.74 33.30 5.93
N ALA A 254 19.73 32.51 5.51
CA ALA A 254 21.10 32.76 5.90
C ALA A 254 21.54 34.04 5.17
N LEU A 255 21.30 35.20 5.78
CA LEU A 255 22.03 36.41 5.46
C LEU A 255 23.44 36.24 6.01
N THR A 256 24.26 35.42 5.35
CA THR A 256 25.70 35.49 5.55
C THR A 256 26.13 36.86 5.09
N LYS A 257 26.52 37.70 6.05
CA LYS A 257 27.15 38.99 5.79
C LYS A 257 28.36 38.70 4.92
N ILE A 258 28.32 39.11 3.65
CA ILE A 258 29.49 39.09 2.78
C ILE A 258 30.52 40.00 3.48
N PRO A 259 31.68 39.49 3.91
CA PRO A 259 32.71 40.37 4.45
C PRO A 259 33.26 41.18 3.27
N GLY A 260 32.89 42.46 3.20
CA GLY A 260 33.40 43.35 2.14
C GLY A 260 32.53 44.54 1.74
N ILE A 261 31.38 44.80 2.38
CA ILE A 261 30.65 46.07 2.29
C ILE A 261 30.16 46.47 3.68
#